data_AF-A0A1W9LXT3-F1
#
_entry.id   AF-A0A1W9LXT3-F1
#
_cell.length_a   1.000
_cell.length_b   1.000
_cell.length_c   1.000
_cell.angle_alpha   90.00
_cell.angle_beta   90.00
_cell.angle_gamma   90.00
#
_symmetry.space_group_name_H-M   'P 1'
#
loop_
_entity.id
_entity.type
_entity.pdbx_description
1 polymer ?
#
loop_
_entity_poly.entity_id
_entity_poly.type
_entity_poly.pdbx_seq_one_letter_code
_entity_poly.pdbx_strand_id
1 'polypeptide(L)'
;MAHPDRKCENMPAGQETVTLCSFCQPDEILSLSFKETFTKYARYNPIISKKETLAQAASRSDTNVTLAFTAGKEVIAFGILEYPRPDERWVRVGERIMMEIAVIEVSRPWRSAGIAKPLLRLLSDHPLKEHRILYMVGYSWTWDLDSRGIPPMTYRDMMVHLFASCGFKIFQTNEPNIMMRPENLFMARIGADVPED
;
A
#
# COMPACT_ATOMS: atom_id res chain seq x y z
N MET A 1 15.49 8.82 15.69
CA MET A 1 14.35 9.44 16.43
C MET A 1 13.08 9.10 15.66
N ALA A 2 11.94 8.88 16.32
CA ALA A 2 10.69 8.54 15.62
C ALA A 2 10.20 9.70 14.74
N HIS A 3 9.54 9.40 13.62
CA HIS A 3 8.91 10.42 12.76
C HIS A 3 7.81 11.15 13.54
N PRO A 4 7.66 12.49 13.40
CA PRO A 4 6.66 13.27 14.15
C PRO A 4 5.23 12.78 13.94
N ASP A 5 4.88 12.37 12.72
CA ASP A 5 3.54 11.86 12.38
C ASP A 5 3.36 10.34 12.59
N ARG A 6 4.33 9.67 13.23
CA ARG A 6 4.26 8.23 13.47
C ARG A 6 3.07 7.90 14.38
N LYS A 7 2.22 7.00 13.90
CA LYS A 7 1.08 6.44 14.64
C LYS A 7 1.24 4.93 14.74
N CYS A 8 0.98 4.38 15.91
CA CYS A 8 0.88 2.94 16.09
C CYS A 8 -0.40 2.56 16.81
N GLU A 9 -0.95 1.42 16.44
CA GLU A 9 -2.12 0.83 17.06
C GLU A 9 -2.01 -0.68 17.10
N ASN A 10 -2.70 -1.29 18.06
CA ASN A 10 -2.82 -2.73 18.15
C ASN A 10 -4.23 -3.14 17.73
N MET A 11 -4.34 -4.26 17.03
CA MET A 11 -5.63 -4.85 16.69
C MET A 11 -5.59 -6.37 16.91
N PRO A 12 -6.73 -6.98 17.27
CA PRO A 12 -6.87 -8.42 17.19
C PRO A 12 -6.90 -8.87 15.72
N ALA A 13 -6.18 -9.94 15.40
CA ALA A 13 -6.20 -10.58 14.10
C ALA A 13 -6.20 -12.10 14.32
N GLY A 14 -7.41 -12.69 14.32
CA GLY A 14 -7.59 -14.08 14.74
C GLY A 14 -7.37 -14.24 16.24
N GLN A 15 -6.46 -15.15 16.62
CA GLN A 15 -6.10 -15.41 18.03
C GLN A 15 -4.90 -14.57 18.50
N GLU A 16 -4.31 -13.76 17.63
CA GLU A 16 -3.11 -12.98 17.92
C GLU A 16 -3.40 -11.48 17.93
N THR A 17 -2.53 -10.72 18.62
CA THR A 17 -2.51 -9.26 18.54
C THR A 17 -1.43 -8.84 17.56
N VAL A 18 -1.79 -7.95 16.64
CA VAL A 18 -0.91 -7.38 15.63
C VAL A 18 -0.74 -5.89 15.91
N THR A 19 0.49 -5.40 15.82
CA THR A 19 0.82 -3.99 15.89
C THR A 19 0.94 -3.43 14.48
N LEU A 20 0.24 -2.34 14.19
CA LEU A 20 0.39 -1.55 12.98
C LEU A 20 1.09 -0.24 13.32
N CYS A 21 2.04 0.18 12.50
CA CYS A 21 2.76 1.44 12.66
C CYS A 21 2.96 2.12 11.31
N SER A 22 2.69 3.43 11.23
CA SER A 22 3.02 4.29 10.10
C SER A 22 4.39 4.94 10.26
N PHE A 23 4.95 5.46 9.17
CA PHE A 23 6.24 6.15 9.14
C PHE A 23 7.36 5.35 9.83
N CYS A 24 7.36 4.02 9.66
CA CYS A 24 8.36 3.13 10.21
C CYS A 24 9.75 3.54 9.71
N GLN A 25 10.71 3.66 10.61
CA GLN A 25 12.05 4.12 10.28
C GLN A 25 12.91 2.96 9.74
N PRO A 26 13.97 3.23 8.94
CA PRO A 26 14.84 2.19 8.40
C PRO A 26 15.37 1.22 9.47
N ASP A 27 15.89 1.73 10.59
CA ASP A 27 16.41 0.89 11.68
C ASP A 27 15.33 0.01 12.34
N GLU A 28 14.12 0.54 12.47
CA GLU A 28 12.97 -0.20 12.99
C GLU A 28 12.64 -1.36 12.05
N ILE A 29 12.51 -1.08 10.75
CA ILE A 29 12.22 -2.08 9.71
C ILE A 29 13.28 -3.18 9.70
N LEU A 30 14.57 -2.80 9.74
CA LEU A 30 15.68 -3.74 9.71
C LEU A 30 15.76 -4.62 10.97
N SER A 31 15.23 -4.15 12.10
CA SER A 31 15.14 -4.94 13.34
C SER A 31 14.05 -6.01 13.33
N LEU A 32 13.08 -5.93 12.40
CA LEU A 32 11.98 -6.88 12.29
C LEU A 32 12.36 -8.10 11.42
N SER A 33 11.64 -9.21 11.65
CA SER A 33 11.71 -10.42 10.82
C SER A 33 10.82 -10.27 9.59
N PHE A 34 11.35 -10.64 8.43
CA PHE A 34 10.65 -10.63 7.12
C PHE A 34 10.67 -12.03 6.48
N LYS A 35 10.85 -13.08 7.28
CA LYS A 35 11.04 -14.46 6.79
C LYS A 35 9.78 -14.99 6.12
N GLU A 36 9.94 -15.75 5.03
CA GLU A 36 9.03 -16.75 4.43
C GLU A 36 7.55 -16.40 4.15
N THR A 37 6.92 -15.45 4.82
CA THR A 37 5.47 -15.17 4.71
C THR A 37 5.07 -14.69 3.31
N PHE A 38 5.99 -14.00 2.62
CA PHE A 38 5.80 -13.46 1.27
C PHE A 38 6.46 -14.31 0.17
N THR A 39 7.50 -15.08 0.50
CA THR A 39 8.33 -15.81 -0.48
C THR A 39 8.10 -17.32 -0.52
N LYS A 40 7.31 -17.88 0.41
CA LYS A 40 7.07 -19.33 0.53
C LYS A 40 6.22 -19.95 -0.59
N TYR A 41 5.56 -19.14 -1.40
CA TYR A 41 4.63 -19.63 -2.41
C TYR A 41 5.18 -19.45 -3.82
N ALA A 42 5.65 -20.55 -4.42
CA ALA A 42 6.41 -20.56 -5.68
C ALA A 42 5.73 -19.95 -6.93
N ARG A 43 4.41 -19.74 -6.91
CA ARG A 43 3.65 -19.07 -8.00
C ARG A 43 3.32 -17.61 -7.71
N TYR A 44 3.74 -17.09 -6.56
CA TYR A 44 3.52 -15.72 -6.14
C TYR A 44 4.86 -15.00 -6.06
N ASN A 45 5.03 -13.98 -6.90
CA ASN A 45 6.14 -13.05 -6.79
C ASN A 45 5.64 -11.83 -6.02
N PRO A 46 5.91 -11.71 -4.71
CA PRO A 46 5.58 -10.50 -3.98
C PRO A 46 6.29 -9.32 -4.62
N ILE A 47 5.62 -8.16 -4.66
CA ILE A 47 6.20 -6.94 -5.24
C ILE A 47 7.45 -6.56 -4.46
N ILE A 48 7.44 -6.80 -3.14
CA ILE A 48 8.59 -6.64 -2.25
C ILE A 48 8.88 -7.94 -1.53
N SER A 49 10.05 -8.50 -1.82
CA SER A 49 10.54 -9.75 -1.22
C SER A 49 11.60 -9.55 -0.13
N LYS A 50 12.03 -8.31 0.11
CA LYS A 50 13.14 -7.96 1.00
C LYS A 50 12.80 -6.75 1.87
N LYS A 51 13.08 -6.83 3.18
CA LYS A 51 12.88 -5.70 4.11
C LYS A 51 13.81 -4.53 3.84
N GLU A 52 14.96 -4.77 3.21
CA GLU A 52 15.90 -3.73 2.80
C GLU A 52 15.27 -2.77 1.80
N THR A 53 14.39 -3.26 0.92
CA THR A 53 13.60 -2.41 0.00
C THR A 53 12.64 -1.49 0.78
N LEU A 54 12.01 -2.01 1.85
CA LEU A 54 11.15 -1.22 2.74
C LEU A 54 11.97 -0.17 3.49
N ALA A 55 13.14 -0.54 4.00
CA ALA A 55 14.03 0.39 4.70
C ALA A 55 14.54 1.50 3.76
N GLN A 56 14.87 1.15 2.51
CA GLN A 56 15.24 2.13 1.49
C GLN A 56 14.07 3.05 1.15
N ALA A 57 12.84 2.54 1.08
CA ALA A 57 11.66 3.37 0.93
C ALA A 57 11.49 4.34 2.11
N ALA A 58 11.61 3.85 3.35
CA ALA A 58 11.50 4.68 4.55
C ALA A 58 12.59 5.76 4.70
N SER A 59 13.72 5.61 4.01
CA SER A 59 14.77 6.66 3.98
C SER A 59 14.47 7.84 3.04
N ARG A 60 13.45 7.72 2.18
CA ARG A 60 13.07 8.78 1.24
C ARG A 60 12.16 9.81 1.93
N SER A 61 12.33 11.08 1.56
CA SER A 61 11.54 12.18 2.09
C SER A 61 10.06 12.01 1.73
N ASP A 62 9.17 12.32 2.69
CA ASP A 62 7.71 12.23 2.53
C ASP A 62 7.18 10.82 2.19
N THR A 63 8.02 9.78 2.31
CA THR A 63 7.56 8.41 2.16
C THR A 63 6.97 7.91 3.48
N ASN A 64 5.76 7.37 3.43
CA ASN A 64 5.17 6.63 4.53
C ASN A 64 5.28 5.13 4.25
N VAL A 65 6.16 4.46 4.99
CA VAL A 65 6.16 3.00 5.07
C VAL A 65 5.36 2.59 6.31
N THR A 66 4.22 1.94 6.08
CA THR A 66 3.37 1.41 7.13
C THR A 66 3.56 -0.10 7.22
N LEU A 67 3.82 -0.62 8.41
CA LEU A 67 3.97 -2.06 8.67
C LEU A 67 2.87 -2.58 9.60
N ALA A 68 2.52 -3.84 9.44
CA ALA A 68 1.86 -4.65 10.46
C ALA A 68 2.77 -5.82 10.84
N PHE A 69 2.98 -6.04 12.14
CA PHE A 69 3.82 -7.11 12.65
C PHE A 69 3.27 -7.74 13.93
N THR A 70 3.61 -9.01 14.16
CA THR A 70 3.17 -9.78 15.33
C THR A 70 3.97 -9.41 16.58
N ALA A 71 3.54 -9.86 17.76
CA ALA A 71 4.31 -9.74 19.00
C ALA A 71 5.72 -10.38 18.89
N GLY A 72 5.86 -11.41 18.04
CA GLY A 72 7.14 -12.04 17.69
C GLY A 72 8.02 -11.23 16.74
N LYS A 73 7.65 -9.97 16.43
CA LYS A 73 8.35 -9.08 15.49
C LYS A 73 8.43 -9.60 14.05
N GLU A 74 7.46 -10.41 13.63
CA GLU A 74 7.33 -10.85 12.24
C GLU A 74 6.45 -9.88 11.46
N VAL A 75 6.96 -9.33 10.35
CA VAL A 75 6.19 -8.50 9.42
C VAL A 75 5.22 -9.37 8.65
N ILE A 76 3.94 -9.05 8.73
CA ILE A 76 2.84 -9.81 8.10
C ILE A 76 2.07 -9.01 7.07
N ALA A 77 2.21 -7.68 7.08
CA ALA A 77 1.69 -6.79 6.06
C ALA A 77 2.52 -5.51 5.99
N PHE A 78 2.52 -4.87 4.83
CA PHE A 78 3.17 -3.58 4.63
C PHE A 78 2.47 -2.77 3.54
N GLY A 79 2.71 -1.46 3.55
CA GLY A 79 2.34 -0.58 2.46
C GLY A 79 3.33 0.59 2.34
N ILE A 80 3.42 1.13 1.13
CA ILE A 80 4.28 2.28 0.83
C ILE A 80 3.44 3.35 0.14
N LEU A 81 3.51 4.56 0.66
CA LEU A 81 3.04 5.78 0.02
C LEU A 81 4.24 6.66 -0.27
N GLU A 82 4.49 6.98 -1.53
CA GLU A 82 5.64 7.77 -1.97
C GLU A 82 5.33 8.60 -3.21
N TYR A 83 6.21 9.53 -3.57
CA TYR A 83 6.08 10.20 -4.87
C TYR A 83 6.34 9.23 -6.02
N PRO A 84 5.64 9.38 -7.16
CA PRO A 84 5.95 8.64 -8.38
C PRO A 84 7.40 8.80 -8.78
N ARG A 85 7.92 7.79 -9.48
CA ARG A 85 9.28 7.85 -10.02
C ARG A 85 9.36 8.88 -11.15
N PRO A 86 10.52 9.54 -11.37
CA PRO A 86 10.67 10.56 -12.40
C PRO A 86 10.33 10.12 -13.83
N ASP A 87 10.44 8.82 -14.13
CA ASP A 87 10.13 8.22 -15.42
C ASP A 87 8.64 7.86 -15.59
N GLU A 88 7.84 7.90 -14.53
CA GLU A 88 6.42 7.61 -14.57
C GLU A 88 5.61 8.80 -15.09
N ARG A 89 4.56 8.53 -15.88
CA ARG A 89 3.75 9.59 -16.49
C ARG A 89 3.02 10.47 -15.46
N TRP A 90 2.82 10.00 -14.25
CA TRP A 90 2.04 10.69 -13.21
C TRP A 90 2.71 11.98 -12.74
N VAL A 91 4.04 12.09 -12.88
CA VAL A 91 4.78 13.33 -12.60
C VAL A 91 4.36 14.49 -13.51
N ARG A 92 3.78 14.19 -14.69
CA ARG A 92 3.34 15.20 -15.67
C ARG A 92 2.07 15.93 -15.25
N VAL A 93 1.34 15.43 -14.25
CA VAL A 93 0.16 16.12 -13.69
C VAL A 93 0.58 17.41 -12.99
N GLY A 94 1.75 17.40 -12.36
CA GLY A 94 2.29 18.56 -11.66
C GLY A 94 3.43 18.15 -10.74
N GLU A 95 4.36 19.06 -10.51
CA GLU A 95 5.47 18.81 -9.61
C GLU A 95 4.95 18.55 -8.19
N ARG A 96 5.25 17.34 -7.67
CA ARG A 96 4.90 16.93 -6.31
C ARG A 96 3.41 17.06 -5.97
N ILE A 97 2.52 16.95 -6.96
CA ILE A 97 1.05 16.94 -6.74
C ILE A 97 0.54 15.52 -6.45
N MET A 98 1.10 14.52 -7.14
CA MET A 98 0.67 13.13 -7.07
C MET A 98 1.53 12.34 -6.08
N MET A 99 0.91 11.50 -5.25
CA MET A 99 1.61 10.50 -4.43
C MET A 99 0.95 9.13 -4.61
N GLU A 100 1.76 8.10 -4.80
CA GLU A 100 1.32 6.74 -5.09
C GLU A 100 1.32 5.86 -3.85
N ILE A 101 0.22 5.15 -3.63
CA ILE A 101 0.20 3.92 -2.86
C ILE A 101 0.83 2.84 -3.74
N ALA A 102 2.17 2.80 -3.74
CA ALA A 102 2.97 1.97 -4.65
C ALA A 102 2.81 0.48 -4.37
N VAL A 103 2.54 0.13 -3.11
CA VAL A 103 2.23 -1.25 -2.72
C VAL A 103 1.37 -1.26 -1.47
N ILE A 104 0.46 -2.23 -1.42
CA ILE A 104 -0.18 -2.68 -0.20
C ILE A 104 -0.25 -4.21 -0.24
N GLU A 105 0.35 -4.86 0.74
CA GLU A 105 0.48 -6.32 0.72
C GLU A 105 0.20 -6.89 2.11
N VAL A 106 -0.65 -7.92 2.14
CA VAL A 106 -0.92 -8.75 3.32
C VAL A 106 -0.54 -10.17 2.99
N SER A 107 0.32 -10.75 3.80
CA SER A 107 0.78 -12.13 3.65
C SER A 107 -0.38 -13.12 3.69
N ARG A 108 -0.26 -14.23 2.95
CA ARG A 108 -1.38 -15.16 2.74
C ARG A 108 -2.04 -15.67 4.04
N PRO A 109 -1.31 -16.08 5.09
CA PRO A 109 -1.92 -16.57 6.32
C PRO A 109 -2.76 -15.53 7.07
N TRP A 110 -2.48 -14.25 6.84
CA TRP A 110 -3.10 -13.12 7.52
C TRP A 110 -4.15 -12.41 6.66
N ARG A 111 -4.40 -12.89 5.44
CA ARG A 111 -5.49 -12.40 4.60
C ARG A 111 -6.82 -12.71 5.27
N SER A 112 -7.79 -11.82 5.03
CA SER A 112 -9.14 -11.89 5.64
C SER A 112 -9.19 -11.67 7.16
N ALA A 113 -8.06 -11.40 7.83
CA ALA A 113 -8.02 -10.98 9.23
C ALA A 113 -8.33 -9.49 9.44
N GLY A 114 -8.82 -8.78 8.40
CA GLY A 114 -9.19 -7.36 8.49
C GLY A 114 -8.02 -6.36 8.47
N ILE A 115 -6.76 -6.81 8.35
CA ILE A 115 -5.55 -5.97 8.46
C ILE A 115 -5.43 -4.91 7.34
N ALA A 116 -5.87 -5.21 6.12
CA ALA A 116 -5.64 -4.33 4.97
C ALA A 116 -6.27 -2.94 5.14
N LYS A 117 -7.44 -2.84 5.77
CA LYS A 117 -8.16 -1.58 5.97
C LYS A 117 -7.46 -0.62 6.95
N PRO A 118 -7.12 -1.01 8.19
CA PRO A 118 -6.38 -0.15 9.10
C PRO A 118 -4.97 0.16 8.58
N LEU A 119 -4.32 -0.79 7.90
CA LEU A 119 -3.04 -0.55 7.22
C LEU A 119 -3.16 0.57 6.18
N LEU A 120 -4.14 0.49 5.28
CA LEU A 120 -4.41 1.52 4.26
C LEU A 120 -4.77 2.87 4.89
N ARG A 121 -5.54 2.87 5.97
CA ARG A 121 -5.89 4.09 6.70
C ARG A 121 -4.65 4.77 7.25
N LEU A 122 -3.79 4.04 7.96
CA LEU A 122 -2.53 4.59 8.48
C LEU A 122 -1.57 5.03 7.37
N LEU A 123 -1.58 4.31 6.25
CA LEU A 123 -0.78 4.64 5.07
C LEU A 123 -1.22 5.96 4.42
N SER A 124 -2.53 6.14 4.24
CA SER A 124 -3.13 7.32 3.60
C SER A 124 -3.33 8.52 4.53
N ASP A 125 -3.18 8.33 5.84
CA ASP A 125 -3.19 9.40 6.85
C ASP A 125 -1.87 10.19 6.90
N HIS A 126 -1.39 10.58 5.71
CA HIS A 126 -0.19 11.36 5.50
C HIS A 126 -0.45 12.85 5.81
N PRO A 127 0.50 13.60 6.40
CA PRO A 127 0.28 15.02 6.70
C PRO A 127 0.02 15.87 5.45
N LEU A 128 0.55 15.46 4.29
CA LEU A 128 0.32 16.14 3.01
C LEU A 128 -0.98 15.71 2.29
N LYS A 129 -1.78 14.81 2.83
CA LYS A 129 -2.92 14.20 2.10
C LYS A 129 -3.94 15.21 1.57
N GLU A 130 -4.11 16.35 2.23
CA GLU A 130 -5.05 17.39 1.75
C GLU A 130 -4.44 18.26 0.64
N HIS A 131 -3.12 18.36 0.55
CA HIS A 131 -2.42 19.10 -0.51
C HIS A 131 -1.99 18.22 -1.69
N ARG A 132 -2.43 16.96 -1.74
CA ARG A 132 -1.97 15.96 -2.71
C ARG A 132 -3.12 15.15 -3.27
N ILE A 133 -2.90 14.63 -4.48
CA ILE A 133 -3.71 13.55 -5.03
C ILE A 133 -3.02 12.24 -4.67
N LEU A 134 -3.61 11.49 -3.74
CA LEU A 134 -3.15 10.14 -3.44
C LEU A 134 -3.76 9.20 -4.47
N TYR A 135 -2.97 8.38 -5.14
CA TYR A 135 -3.48 7.45 -6.14
C TYR A 135 -2.91 6.05 -5.98
N MET A 136 -3.52 5.11 -6.68
CA MET A 136 -3.03 3.76 -6.85
C MET A 136 -3.27 3.32 -8.29
N VAL A 137 -2.40 2.45 -8.80
CA VAL A 137 -2.62 1.74 -10.06
C VAL A 137 -2.66 0.24 -9.78
N GLY A 138 -3.75 -0.40 -10.23
CA GLY A 138 -4.02 -1.80 -9.96
C GLY A 138 -3.93 -2.61 -11.24
N TYR A 139 -2.86 -3.40 -11.36
CA TYR A 139 -2.61 -4.25 -12.51
C TYR A 139 -2.90 -5.72 -12.18
N SER A 140 -3.81 -6.35 -12.91
CA SER A 140 -4.30 -7.70 -12.58
C SER A 140 -3.26 -8.79 -12.62
N TRP A 141 -2.20 -8.63 -13.42
CA TRP A 141 -1.06 -9.55 -13.46
C TRP A 141 -0.16 -9.50 -12.22
N THR A 142 -0.35 -8.52 -11.33
CA THR A 142 0.35 -8.45 -10.04
C THR A 142 -0.44 -9.10 -8.90
N TRP A 143 -1.69 -9.49 -9.14
CA TRP A 143 -2.56 -10.00 -8.09
C TRP A 143 -2.41 -11.50 -7.88
N ASP A 144 -2.56 -11.91 -6.64
CA ASP A 144 -2.53 -13.31 -6.23
C ASP A 144 -3.90 -13.99 -6.39
N LEU A 145 -4.31 -14.20 -7.65
CA LEU A 145 -5.59 -14.81 -8.00
C LEU A 145 -5.66 -16.31 -7.61
N ASP A 146 -4.55 -17.03 -7.79
CA ASP A 146 -4.44 -18.48 -7.55
C ASP A 146 -4.77 -18.88 -6.12
N SER A 147 -4.40 -18.05 -5.13
CA SER A 147 -4.61 -18.36 -3.71
C SER A 147 -6.07 -18.36 -3.27
N ARG A 148 -6.96 -17.68 -4.00
CA ARG A 148 -8.37 -17.49 -3.62
C ARG A 148 -9.35 -18.13 -4.59
N GLY A 149 -8.92 -18.48 -5.81
CA GLY A 149 -9.81 -19.02 -6.85
C GLY A 149 -10.93 -18.06 -7.25
N ILE A 150 -10.75 -16.75 -7.02
CA ILE A 150 -11.75 -15.74 -7.37
C ILE A 150 -11.45 -15.14 -8.75
N PRO A 151 -12.49 -14.81 -9.55
CA PRO A 151 -12.31 -14.13 -10.83
C PRO A 151 -11.59 -12.78 -10.67
N PRO A 152 -10.82 -12.33 -11.68
CA PRO A 152 -10.14 -11.03 -11.64
C PRO A 152 -11.07 -9.86 -11.33
N MET A 153 -12.26 -9.83 -11.91
CA MET A 153 -13.26 -8.78 -11.63
C MET A 153 -13.72 -8.77 -10.17
N THR A 154 -13.87 -9.95 -9.55
CA THR A 154 -14.20 -10.04 -8.12
C THR A 154 -13.05 -9.52 -7.27
N TYR A 155 -11.80 -9.81 -7.63
CA TYR A 155 -10.63 -9.26 -6.93
C TYR A 155 -10.57 -7.73 -7.06
N ARG A 156 -10.83 -7.20 -8.26
CA ARG A 156 -10.95 -5.77 -8.50
C ARG A 156 -11.98 -5.14 -7.57
N ASP A 157 -13.19 -5.70 -7.49
CA ASP A 157 -14.26 -5.12 -6.66
C ASP A 157 -13.90 -5.11 -5.17
N MET A 158 -13.18 -6.14 -4.70
CA MET A 158 -12.63 -6.14 -3.33
C MET A 158 -11.64 -4.99 -3.10
N MET A 159 -10.75 -4.72 -4.06
CA MET A 159 -9.82 -3.58 -3.95
C MET A 159 -10.55 -2.25 -4.02
N VAL A 160 -11.52 -2.10 -4.92
CA VAL A 160 -12.36 -0.90 -5.01
C VAL A 160 -13.02 -0.62 -3.66
N HIS A 161 -13.60 -1.65 -3.04
CA HIS A 161 -14.23 -1.50 -1.72
C HIS A 161 -13.23 -1.12 -0.62
N LEU A 162 -12.05 -1.74 -0.60
CA LEU A 162 -10.98 -1.42 0.34
C LEU A 162 -10.55 0.04 0.21
N PHE A 163 -10.22 0.49 -0.99
CA PHE A 163 -9.74 1.85 -1.24
C PHE A 163 -10.83 2.92 -1.06
N ALA A 164 -12.07 2.62 -1.46
CA ALA A 164 -13.21 3.52 -1.23
C ALA A 164 -13.43 3.81 0.26
N SER A 165 -13.11 2.86 1.15
CA SER A 165 -13.20 3.08 2.60
C SER A 165 -12.23 4.15 3.13
N CYS A 166 -11.24 4.55 2.35
CA CYS A 166 -10.30 5.63 2.63
C CYS A 166 -10.47 6.83 1.68
N GLY A 167 -11.65 6.98 1.05
CA GLY A 167 -12.01 8.13 0.24
C GLY A 167 -11.53 8.10 -1.22
N PHE A 168 -10.94 6.99 -1.68
CA PHE A 168 -10.55 6.84 -3.07
C PHE A 168 -11.78 6.58 -3.96
N LYS A 169 -11.76 7.13 -5.17
CA LYS A 169 -12.77 6.91 -6.20
C LYS A 169 -12.10 6.37 -7.46
N ILE A 170 -12.86 5.64 -8.28
CA ILE A 170 -12.40 5.21 -9.61
C ILE A 170 -12.36 6.43 -10.52
N PHE A 171 -11.27 6.59 -11.26
CA PHE A 171 -11.12 7.61 -12.29
C PHE A 171 -10.80 6.94 -13.64
N GLN A 172 -11.31 7.55 -14.70
CA GLN A 172 -10.95 7.15 -16.06
C GLN A 172 -9.55 7.67 -16.39
N THR A 173 -8.82 6.91 -17.20
CA THR A 173 -7.48 7.27 -17.63
C THR A 173 -7.18 6.65 -18.98
N ASN A 174 -6.36 7.33 -19.77
CA ASN A 174 -5.82 6.82 -21.03
C ASN A 174 -4.45 6.14 -20.83
N GLU A 175 -4.14 5.67 -19.62
CA GLU A 175 -2.92 4.92 -19.36
C GLU A 175 -2.98 3.55 -20.06
N PRO A 176 -2.06 3.26 -21.01
CA PRO A 176 -2.14 2.06 -21.83
C PRO A 176 -2.22 0.75 -21.04
N ASN A 177 -1.47 0.61 -19.94
CA ASN A 177 -1.48 -0.60 -19.14
C ASN A 177 -2.81 -0.78 -18.39
N ILE A 178 -3.43 0.30 -17.91
CA ILE A 178 -4.75 0.27 -17.27
C ILE A 178 -5.84 -0.05 -18.31
N MET A 179 -5.77 0.52 -19.51
CA MET A 179 -6.73 0.23 -20.58
C MET A 179 -6.60 -1.20 -21.15
N MET A 180 -5.48 -1.87 -20.91
CA MET A 180 -5.20 -3.20 -21.48
C MET A 180 -6.20 -4.27 -21.03
N ARG A 181 -6.75 -4.15 -19.82
CA ARG A 181 -7.67 -5.14 -19.25
C ARG A 181 -8.78 -4.46 -18.45
N PRO A 182 -10.04 -4.89 -18.58
CA PRO A 182 -11.17 -4.25 -17.90
C PRO A 182 -11.08 -4.34 -16.38
N GLU A 183 -10.38 -5.36 -15.85
CA GLU A 183 -10.22 -5.48 -14.42
C GLU A 183 -9.18 -4.51 -13.84
N ASN A 184 -8.25 -4.00 -14.65
CA ASN A 184 -7.28 -3.01 -14.20
C ASN A 184 -8.00 -1.73 -13.76
N LEU A 185 -7.40 -1.01 -12.82
CA LEU A 185 -8.04 0.17 -12.27
C LEU A 185 -7.04 1.26 -11.88
N PHE A 186 -7.51 2.48 -12.04
CA PHE A 186 -6.92 3.68 -11.46
C PHE A 186 -7.90 4.21 -10.41
N MET A 187 -7.40 4.42 -9.20
CA MET A 187 -8.18 5.08 -8.16
C MET A 187 -7.38 6.22 -7.55
N ALA A 188 -8.07 7.29 -7.19
CA ALA A 188 -7.45 8.43 -6.54
C ALA A 188 -8.34 9.02 -5.46
N ARG A 189 -7.69 9.65 -4.49
CA ARG A 189 -8.27 10.54 -3.48
C ARG A 189 -7.66 11.92 -3.69
N ILE A 190 -8.50 12.88 -4.05
CA ILE A 190 -8.09 14.28 -4.22
C ILE A 190 -8.19 14.96 -2.85
N GLY A 191 -7.10 15.55 -2.38
CA GLY A 191 -7.07 16.34 -1.15
C GLY A 191 -7.84 17.65 -1.28
N ALA A 192 -8.37 18.15 -0.17
CA ALA A 192 -9.22 19.35 -0.16
C ALA A 192 -8.50 20.64 -0.59
N ASP A 193 -7.18 20.69 -0.47
CA ASP A 193 -6.32 21.84 -0.74
C ASP A 193 -5.53 21.68 -2.04
N VAL A 194 -5.93 20.75 -2.92
CA VAL A 194 -5.38 20.63 -4.28
C VAL A 194 -6.02 21.69 -5.17
N PRO A 195 -5.25 22.54 -5.87
CA PRO A 195 -5.80 23.54 -6.79
C PRO A 195 -6.63 22.89 -7.92
N GLU A 196 -7.69 23.58 -8.37
CA GLU A 196 -8.57 23.10 -9.45
C GLU A 196 -8.05 23.46 -10.86
N ASP A 197 -7.00 24.28 -10.95
CA ASP A 197 -6.46 24.87 -12.19
C ASP A 197 -5.47 23.97 -12.95
#